data_AF-A0A078M3J3-F1
#
_entry.id   AF-A0A078M3J3-F1
#
_cell.length_a   1.000
_cell.length_b   1.000
_cell.length_c   1.000
_cell.angle_alpha   90.00
_cell.angle_beta   90.00
_cell.angle_gamma   90.00
#
_symmetry.space_group_name_H-M   'P 1'
#
loop_
_entity.id
_entity.type
_entity.pdbx_description
1 polymer ?
#
loop_
_entity_poly.entity_id
_entity_poly.type
_entity_poly.pdbx_seq_one_letter_code
_entity_poly.pdbx_strand_id
1 'polypeptide(L)'
;MRFTSDCVFENCDLANATLRDAGLLRCSFVTSRLTIDLSKATLKHVHLKDCHMHYASFTFSKLQSTNFTDCLLRDTDFVETICQDVNFIACELTGANFSKTPLASVDLPQSQFEQLTLEIDNLRGCTVNEQQAQQFLQLLQLHKKTRDWHYSQSLAASTSLRVN
;
A
#
# COMPACT_ATOMS: atom_id res chain seq x y z
N MET A 1 25.95 -2.80 -11.80
CA MET A 1 24.57 -3.18 -11.44
C MET A 1 24.59 -4.67 -11.14
N ARG A 2 24.33 -5.07 -9.88
CA ARG A 2 24.28 -6.49 -9.49
C ARG A 2 22.93 -7.03 -9.92
N PHE A 3 22.92 -8.06 -10.76
CA PHE A 3 21.71 -8.63 -11.32
C PHE A 3 21.59 -10.08 -10.84
N THR A 4 20.47 -10.42 -10.23
CA THR A 4 20.14 -11.78 -9.77
C THR A 4 18.84 -12.19 -10.42
N SER A 5 18.79 -13.38 -10.99
CA SER A 5 17.56 -13.92 -11.55
C SER A 5 17.36 -15.38 -11.20
N ASP A 6 16.10 -15.82 -11.23
CA ASP A 6 15.73 -17.24 -11.13
C ASP A 6 16.24 -17.90 -9.84
N CYS A 7 16.28 -17.14 -8.76
CA CYS A 7 16.82 -17.57 -7.47
C CYS A 7 15.72 -17.68 -6.41
N VAL A 8 15.88 -18.67 -5.52
CA VAL A 8 15.07 -18.82 -4.31
C VAL A 8 15.98 -18.63 -3.11
N PHE A 9 15.59 -17.72 -2.22
CA PHE A 9 16.24 -17.46 -0.94
C PHE A 9 15.28 -17.92 0.16
N GLU A 10 15.59 -19.04 0.80
CA GLU A 10 14.74 -19.65 1.82
C GLU A 10 15.49 -19.66 3.16
N ASN A 11 14.79 -19.30 4.25
CA ASN A 11 15.36 -19.29 5.60
C ASN A 11 16.67 -18.48 5.73
N CYS A 12 16.76 -17.36 5.00
CA CYS A 12 17.94 -16.51 4.98
C CYS A 12 17.83 -15.39 6.02
N ASP A 13 18.94 -15.07 6.70
CA ASP A 13 19.09 -13.79 7.41
C ASP A 13 19.89 -12.81 6.55
N LEU A 14 19.19 -11.82 6.00
CA LEU A 14 19.74 -10.71 5.23
C LEU A 14 19.52 -9.37 5.94
N ALA A 15 19.35 -9.39 7.27
CA ALA A 15 19.22 -8.18 8.04
C ALA A 15 20.46 -7.28 7.88
N ASN A 16 20.21 -5.99 7.68
CA ASN A 16 21.20 -4.95 7.38
C ASN A 16 21.97 -5.15 6.08
N ALA A 17 21.57 -6.09 5.22
CA ALA A 17 22.15 -6.21 3.89
C ALA A 17 21.76 -5.00 3.02
N THR A 18 22.66 -4.66 2.10
CA THR A 18 22.45 -3.57 1.14
C THR A 18 22.43 -4.13 -0.28
N LEU A 19 21.27 -4.04 -0.91
CA LEU A 19 21.00 -4.39 -2.31
C LEU A 19 20.57 -3.15 -3.10
N ARG A 20 21.15 -1.98 -2.77
CA ARG A 20 20.95 -0.74 -3.54
C ARG A 20 21.29 -0.94 -5.01
N ASP A 21 20.46 -0.37 -5.87
CA ASP A 21 20.62 -0.44 -7.33
C ASP A 21 20.68 -1.88 -7.89
N ALA A 22 20.20 -2.88 -7.13
CA ALA A 22 20.17 -4.27 -7.57
C ALA A 22 19.03 -4.52 -8.56
N GLY A 23 19.25 -5.44 -9.50
CA GLY A 23 18.20 -6.01 -10.34
C GLY A 23 17.83 -7.41 -9.83
N LEU A 24 16.57 -7.61 -9.45
CA LEU A 24 16.01 -8.91 -9.06
C LEU A 24 14.92 -9.29 -10.06
N LEU A 25 15.11 -10.41 -10.76
CA LEU A 25 14.18 -10.89 -11.79
C LEU A 25 13.75 -12.32 -11.51
N ARG A 26 12.45 -12.57 -11.33
CA ARG A 26 11.91 -13.92 -11.05
C ARG A 26 12.59 -14.55 -9.83
N CYS A 27 12.76 -13.77 -8.77
CA CYS A 27 13.31 -14.24 -7.51
C CYS A 27 12.19 -14.50 -6.50
N SER A 28 12.42 -15.42 -5.58
CA SER A 28 11.54 -15.68 -4.43
C SER A 28 12.32 -15.56 -3.13
N PHE A 29 11.76 -14.87 -2.15
CA PHE A 29 12.22 -14.86 -0.76
C PHE A 29 11.16 -15.51 0.11
N VAL A 30 11.54 -16.51 0.91
CA VAL A 30 10.61 -17.31 1.71
C VAL A 30 11.13 -17.41 3.14
N THR A 31 10.28 -17.13 4.13
CA THR A 31 10.56 -17.31 5.56
C THR A 31 11.92 -16.71 5.95
N SER A 32 12.16 -15.47 5.51
CA SER A 32 13.47 -14.82 5.60
C SER A 32 13.40 -13.49 6.35
N ARG A 33 14.50 -13.12 7.00
CA ARG A 33 14.64 -11.83 7.69
C ARG A 33 15.30 -10.84 6.75
N LEU A 34 14.54 -9.82 6.36
CA LEU A 34 14.87 -8.87 5.30
C LEU A 34 14.68 -7.42 5.77
N THR A 35 15.20 -7.06 6.95
CA THR A 35 15.47 -5.65 7.27
C THR A 35 16.59 -5.19 6.34
N ILE A 36 16.23 -4.77 5.12
CA ILE A 36 17.15 -4.69 3.98
C ILE A 36 17.01 -3.36 3.27
N ASP A 37 18.11 -2.88 2.70
CA ASP A 37 18.11 -1.70 1.85
C ASP A 37 18.08 -2.10 0.37
N LEU A 38 16.89 -2.00 -0.23
CA LEU A 38 16.60 -2.18 -1.66
C LEU A 38 16.37 -0.83 -2.36
N SER A 39 16.91 0.26 -1.83
CA SER A 39 16.73 1.58 -2.42
C SER A 39 17.27 1.61 -3.85
N LYS A 40 16.52 2.19 -4.78
CA LYS A 40 16.81 2.22 -6.23
C LYS A 40 16.87 0.84 -6.92
N ALA A 41 16.51 -0.24 -6.24
CA ALA A 41 16.48 -1.56 -6.85
C ALA A 41 15.37 -1.66 -7.91
N THR A 42 15.51 -2.61 -8.82
CA THR A 42 14.47 -3.00 -9.76
C THR A 42 14.07 -4.44 -9.48
N LEU A 43 12.83 -4.65 -9.01
CA LEU A 43 12.25 -5.95 -8.74
C LEU A 43 11.19 -6.25 -9.80
N LYS A 44 11.36 -7.35 -10.52
CA LYS A 44 10.43 -7.80 -11.56
C LYS A 44 10.04 -9.25 -11.34
N HIS A 45 8.75 -9.53 -11.23
CA HIS A 45 8.23 -10.87 -10.96
C HIS A 45 8.80 -11.47 -9.66
N VAL A 46 8.94 -10.65 -8.61
CA VAL A 46 9.49 -11.07 -7.33
C VAL A 46 8.37 -11.46 -6.37
N HIS A 47 8.57 -12.56 -5.65
CA HIS A 47 7.67 -13.01 -4.60
C HIS A 47 8.39 -12.95 -3.25
N LEU A 48 7.76 -12.32 -2.27
CA LEU A 48 8.23 -12.30 -0.88
C LEU A 48 7.12 -12.92 -0.04
N LYS A 49 7.42 -14.06 0.57
CA LYS A 49 6.46 -14.82 1.36
C LYS A 49 6.96 -15.02 2.79
N ASP A 50 6.12 -14.76 3.78
CA ASP A 50 6.42 -15.01 5.19
C ASP A 50 7.74 -14.34 5.64
N CYS A 51 8.01 -13.13 5.12
CA CYS A 51 9.26 -12.43 5.38
C CYS A 51 9.09 -11.37 6.46
N HIS A 52 10.09 -11.27 7.33
CA HIS A 52 10.19 -10.21 8.34
C HIS A 52 10.95 -9.02 7.73
N MET A 53 10.23 -7.98 7.37
CA MET A 53 10.74 -6.84 6.57
C MET A 53 10.62 -5.49 7.29
N HIS A 54 10.55 -5.50 8.62
CA HIS A 54 10.52 -4.27 9.41
C HIS A 54 11.70 -3.38 9.05
N TYR A 55 11.43 -2.09 8.85
CA TYR A 55 12.43 -1.07 8.49
C TYR A 55 13.16 -1.33 7.16
N ALA A 56 12.64 -2.19 6.28
CA ALA A 56 13.16 -2.31 4.93
C ALA A 56 12.97 -1.00 4.15
N SER A 57 13.86 -0.72 3.19
CA SER A 57 13.73 0.43 2.30
C SER A 57 13.63 -0.02 0.85
N PHE A 58 12.56 0.42 0.19
CA PHE A 58 12.32 0.36 -1.24
C PHE A 58 12.40 1.75 -1.88
N THR A 59 12.98 2.73 -1.18
CA THR A 59 13.02 4.13 -1.61
C THR A 59 13.62 4.28 -3.01
N PHE A 60 12.91 4.98 -3.91
CA PHE A 60 13.24 5.13 -5.34
C PHE A 60 13.30 3.83 -6.16
N SER A 61 12.79 2.71 -5.65
CA SER A 61 12.81 1.43 -6.36
C SER A 61 11.75 1.35 -7.45
N LYS A 62 11.86 0.32 -8.29
CA LYS A 62 10.87 -0.05 -9.31
C LYS A 62 10.38 -1.46 -8.99
N LEU A 63 9.09 -1.59 -8.68
CA LEU A 63 8.43 -2.85 -8.40
C LEU A 63 7.45 -3.15 -9.54
N GLN A 64 7.67 -4.26 -10.24
CA GLN A 64 6.81 -4.72 -11.32
C GLN A 64 6.37 -6.16 -11.07
N SER A 65 5.06 -6.41 -11.01
CA SER A 65 4.50 -7.74 -10.73
C SER A 65 5.12 -8.36 -9.47
N THR A 66 5.14 -7.58 -8.38
CA THR A 66 5.78 -7.98 -7.12
C THR A 66 4.72 -8.29 -6.08
N ASN A 67 4.82 -9.47 -5.48
CA ASN A 67 3.86 -9.96 -4.50
C ASN A 67 4.52 -10.07 -3.14
N PHE A 68 3.93 -9.41 -2.14
CA PHE A 68 4.20 -9.62 -0.73
C PHE A 68 3.05 -10.45 -0.15
N THR A 69 3.36 -11.55 0.50
CA THR A 69 2.36 -12.48 1.06
C THR A 69 2.75 -12.89 2.46
N ASP A 70 1.88 -12.66 3.44
CA ASP A 70 2.15 -12.96 4.85
C ASP A 70 3.41 -12.26 5.39
N CYS A 71 3.79 -11.11 4.82
CA CYS A 71 4.99 -10.36 5.24
C CYS A 71 4.70 -9.33 6.33
N LEU A 72 5.67 -9.14 7.22
CA LEU A 72 5.66 -8.07 8.22
C LEU A 72 6.45 -6.87 7.69
N LEU A 73 5.77 -5.78 7.34
CA LEU A 73 6.30 -4.59 6.66
C LEU A 73 6.13 -3.32 7.51
N ARG A 74 6.23 -3.48 8.84
CA ARG A 74 6.14 -2.36 9.78
C ARG A 74 7.26 -1.35 9.52
N ASP A 75 6.91 -0.07 9.48
CA ASP A 75 7.85 1.04 9.29
C ASP A 75 8.73 0.88 8.02
N THR A 76 8.22 0.22 6.98
CA THR A 76 8.91 0.05 5.68
C THR A 76 8.76 1.31 4.81
N ASP A 77 9.86 1.75 4.20
CA ASP A 77 9.87 2.90 3.30
C ASP A 77 9.63 2.47 1.84
N PHE A 78 8.55 2.95 1.24
CA PHE A 78 8.24 2.86 -0.19
C PHE A 78 8.29 4.24 -0.86
N VAL A 79 9.08 5.19 -0.34
CA VAL A 79 9.12 6.58 -0.82
C VAL A 79 9.57 6.69 -2.28
N GLU A 80 8.84 7.44 -3.10
CA GLU A 80 9.13 7.64 -4.54
C GLU A 80 9.34 6.31 -5.30
N THR A 81 8.62 5.25 -4.89
CA THR A 81 8.66 3.94 -5.53
C THR A 81 7.73 3.92 -6.73
N ILE A 82 8.17 3.31 -7.82
CA ILE A 82 7.33 3.08 -8.98
C ILE A 82 6.72 1.69 -8.86
N CYS A 83 5.40 1.62 -8.66
CA CYS A 83 4.64 0.38 -8.54
C CYS A 83 3.85 0.08 -9.82
N GLN A 84 4.02 -1.13 -10.36
CA GLN A 84 3.19 -1.69 -11.41
C GLN A 84 2.80 -3.12 -11.00
N ASP A 85 1.51 -3.38 -10.82
CA ASP A 85 0.98 -4.67 -10.38
C ASP A 85 1.64 -5.17 -9.08
N VAL A 86 1.54 -4.38 -8.00
CA VAL A 86 2.10 -4.72 -6.69
C VAL A 86 0.99 -5.14 -5.75
N ASN A 87 1.11 -6.32 -5.15
CA ASN A 87 0.08 -6.87 -4.28
C ASN A 87 0.62 -7.08 -2.86
N PHE A 88 -0.13 -6.62 -1.86
CA PHE A 88 0.10 -6.92 -0.45
C PHE A 88 -1.03 -7.81 0.06
N ILE A 89 -0.72 -9.10 0.27
CA ILE A 89 -1.67 -10.14 0.64
C ILE A 89 -1.38 -10.56 2.08
N ALA A 90 -2.33 -10.36 3.00
CA ALA A 90 -2.16 -10.70 4.42
C ALA A 90 -0.90 -10.08 5.06
N CYS A 91 -0.53 -8.87 4.64
CA CYS A 91 0.63 -8.16 5.19
C CYS A 91 0.26 -7.20 6.33
N GLU A 92 1.21 -6.95 7.23
CA GLU A 92 1.17 -5.87 8.20
C GLU A 92 1.98 -4.67 7.70
N LEU A 93 1.32 -3.54 7.43
CA LEU A 93 1.89 -2.32 6.84
C LEU A 93 1.86 -1.14 7.82
N THR A 94 1.72 -1.38 9.13
CA THR A 94 1.64 -0.31 10.13
C THR A 94 2.91 0.54 10.10
N GLY A 95 2.74 1.85 9.92
CA GLY A 95 3.84 2.82 9.82
C GLY A 95 4.50 2.88 8.44
N ALA A 96 4.06 2.08 7.47
CA ALA A 96 4.66 2.10 6.13
C ALA A 96 4.51 3.47 5.46
N ASN A 97 5.53 3.84 4.69
CA ASN A 97 5.65 5.17 4.11
C ASN A 97 5.62 5.12 2.58
N PHE A 98 4.51 5.54 1.99
CA PHE A 98 4.27 5.64 0.55
C PHE A 98 4.29 7.10 0.06
N SER A 99 5.05 7.98 0.73
CA SER A 99 5.20 9.37 0.29
C SER A 99 5.66 9.44 -1.17
N LYS A 100 4.97 10.26 -1.97
CA LYS A 100 5.22 10.43 -3.43
C LYS A 100 5.16 9.14 -4.27
N THR A 101 4.45 8.12 -3.81
CA THR A 101 4.30 6.84 -4.52
C THR A 101 2.86 6.66 -4.98
N PRO A 102 2.58 6.71 -6.30
CA PRO A 102 1.23 6.47 -6.83
C PRO A 102 0.73 5.05 -6.50
N LEU A 103 -0.48 4.96 -5.94
CA LEU A 103 -1.05 3.71 -5.43
C LEU A 103 -2.12 3.09 -6.35
N ALA A 104 -2.32 3.64 -7.55
CA ALA A 104 -3.31 3.15 -8.52
C ALA A 104 -3.10 1.69 -8.95
N SER A 105 -1.86 1.21 -8.88
CA SER A 105 -1.48 -0.17 -9.25
C SER A 105 -1.07 -1.01 -8.04
N VAL A 106 -1.51 -0.62 -6.84
CA VAL A 106 -1.22 -1.30 -5.58
C VAL A 106 -2.51 -1.88 -5.02
N ASP A 107 -2.48 -3.18 -4.69
CA ASP A 107 -3.58 -3.90 -4.07
C ASP A 107 -3.35 -4.06 -2.55
N LEU A 108 -4.17 -3.39 -1.75
CA LEU A 108 -4.14 -3.36 -0.28
C LEU A 108 -5.28 -4.10 0.47
N PRO A 109 -6.46 -4.44 -0.08
CA PRO A 109 -7.64 -4.92 0.66
C PRO A 109 -7.43 -6.11 1.59
N GLN A 110 -6.42 -6.94 1.34
CA GLN A 110 -6.11 -8.12 2.16
C GLN A 110 -5.04 -7.86 3.23
N SER A 111 -4.56 -6.62 3.35
CA SER A 111 -3.54 -6.22 4.32
C SER A 111 -4.08 -5.25 5.35
N GLN A 112 -3.37 -5.14 6.47
CA GLN A 112 -3.75 -4.30 7.59
C GLN A 112 -2.70 -3.22 7.86
N PHE A 113 -3.18 -2.05 8.30
CA PHE A 113 -2.33 -0.98 8.80
C PHE A 113 -3.12 -0.15 9.83
N GLU A 114 -2.42 0.35 10.86
CA GLU A 114 -2.98 1.34 11.80
C GLU A 114 -2.62 2.77 11.39
N GLN A 115 -1.40 2.94 10.89
CA GLN A 115 -0.83 4.20 10.43
C GLN A 115 -0.21 3.99 9.06
N LEU A 116 -0.34 4.96 8.16
CA LEU A 116 0.27 4.91 6.82
C LEU A 116 0.57 6.34 6.39
N THR A 117 1.78 6.59 5.89
CA THR A 117 2.16 7.90 5.36
C THR A 117 1.97 7.91 3.85
N LEU A 118 1.16 8.83 3.33
CA LEU A 118 0.89 8.98 1.90
C LEU A 118 0.42 10.40 1.59
N GLU A 119 0.24 10.69 0.30
CA GLU A 119 -0.38 11.93 -0.19
C GLU A 119 -1.72 11.62 -0.86
N ILE A 120 -2.72 12.48 -0.68
CA ILE A 120 -4.08 12.30 -1.20
C ILE A 120 -4.08 12.05 -2.71
N ASP A 121 -3.27 12.81 -3.44
CA ASP A 121 -3.21 12.72 -4.90
C ASP A 121 -2.74 11.34 -5.38
N ASN A 122 -1.96 10.62 -4.56
CA ASN A 122 -1.45 9.29 -4.88
C ASN A 122 -2.45 8.17 -4.58
N LEU A 123 -3.55 8.44 -3.86
CA LEU A 123 -4.61 7.45 -3.60
C LEU A 123 -5.52 7.21 -4.80
N ARG A 124 -5.49 8.08 -5.82
CA ARG A 124 -6.39 8.00 -6.96
C ARG A 124 -6.24 6.65 -7.66
N GLY A 125 -7.32 5.87 -7.71
CA GLY A 125 -7.36 4.55 -8.35
C GLY A 125 -6.86 3.41 -7.46
N CYS A 126 -6.41 3.67 -6.24
CA CYS A 126 -6.02 2.64 -5.29
C CYS A 126 -7.24 1.78 -4.90
N THR A 127 -7.04 0.47 -4.84
CA THR A 127 -8.08 -0.47 -4.41
C THR A 127 -7.99 -0.66 -2.90
N VAL A 128 -9.11 -0.46 -2.21
CA VAL A 128 -9.21 -0.54 -0.74
C VAL A 128 -10.47 -1.27 -0.32
N ASN A 129 -10.46 -1.91 0.85
CA ASN A 129 -11.67 -2.47 1.46
C ASN A 129 -12.47 -1.42 2.25
N GLU A 130 -13.63 -1.80 2.79
CA GLU A 130 -14.49 -0.88 3.55
C GLU A 130 -13.83 -0.32 4.81
N GLN A 131 -13.08 -1.14 5.55
CA GLN A 131 -12.37 -0.73 6.75
C GLN A 131 -11.30 0.33 6.42
N GLN A 132 -10.50 0.07 5.37
CA GLN A 132 -9.48 0.97 4.88
C GLN A 132 -10.07 2.28 4.36
N ALA A 133 -11.23 2.22 3.69
CA ALA A 133 -11.94 3.43 3.30
C ALA A 133 -12.32 4.30 4.52
N GLN A 134 -12.76 3.70 5.64
CA GLN A 134 -13.01 4.44 6.88
C GLN A 134 -11.72 5.03 7.48
N GLN A 135 -10.62 4.27 7.48
CA GLN A 135 -9.33 4.75 7.96
C GLN A 135 -8.83 5.94 7.15
N PHE A 136 -8.98 5.90 5.82
CA PHE A 136 -8.65 7.04 4.97
C PHE A 136 -9.57 8.23 5.21
N LEU A 137 -10.88 8.04 5.41
CA LEU A 137 -11.76 9.16 5.80
C LEU A 137 -11.26 9.86 7.08
N GLN A 138 -10.85 9.09 8.09
CA GLN A 138 -10.29 9.65 9.33
C GLN A 138 -8.97 10.38 9.09
N LEU A 139 -8.04 9.78 8.33
CA LEU A 139 -6.74 10.37 8.01
C LEU A 139 -6.88 11.69 7.25
N LEU A 140 -7.85 11.76 6.34
CA LEU A 140 -8.17 12.94 5.54
C LEU A 140 -9.03 13.96 6.29
N GLN A 141 -9.39 13.68 7.55
CA GLN A 141 -10.30 14.49 8.36
C GLN A 141 -11.66 14.73 7.67
N LEU A 142 -12.12 13.75 6.91
CA LEU A 142 -13.39 13.76 6.21
C LEU A 142 -14.46 13.05 7.04
N HIS A 143 -15.64 13.63 7.08
CA HIS A 143 -16.79 13.05 7.77
C HIS A 143 -17.84 12.57 6.78
N LYS A 144 -18.35 11.36 6.98
CA LYS A 144 -19.52 10.87 6.24
C LYS A 144 -20.74 11.66 6.71
N LYS A 145 -21.41 12.36 5.79
CA LYS A 145 -22.70 12.98 6.09
C LYS A 145 -23.74 11.87 6.26
N THR A 146 -24.17 11.62 7.48
CA THR A 146 -25.38 10.84 7.77
C THR A 146 -26.61 11.68 7.44
N ARG A 147 -27.56 11.09 6.71
CA ARG A 147 -28.86 11.73 6.45
C ARG A 147 -29.70 11.67 7.72
N ASP A 148 -29.74 12.76 8.48
CA ASP A 148 -30.80 12.98 9.45
C ASP A 148 -32.06 13.41 8.72
N TRP A 149 -32.86 12.43 8.27
CA TRP A 149 -34.23 12.69 7.89
C TRP A 149 -35.05 12.91 9.16
N HIS A 150 -35.03 14.13 9.69
CA HIS A 150 -36.07 14.53 10.63
C HIS A 150 -37.40 14.58 9.87
N TYR A 151 -38.19 13.53 10.06
CA TYR A 151 -39.61 13.49 9.74
C TYR A 151 -40.33 14.47 10.68
N SER A 152 -40.43 15.74 10.31
CA SER A 152 -41.30 16.70 11.00
C SER A 152 -42.47 17.10 10.09
N GLN A 153 -43.56 16.37 10.30
CA GLN A 153 -44.97 16.76 10.25
C GLN A 153 -45.53 17.54 9.05
N SER A 154 -46.59 16.93 8.52
CA SER A 154 -47.66 17.48 7.71
C SER A 154 -48.24 18.82 8.18
N LEU A 155 -48.74 19.59 7.20
CA LEU A 155 -49.68 20.73 7.21
C LEU A 155 -49.08 22.15 7.10
N ALA A 156 -49.03 22.64 5.87
CA ALA A 156 -49.60 23.94 5.44
C ALA A 156 -49.38 24.06 3.92
N ALA A 157 -50.43 23.81 3.13
CA ALA A 157 -51.23 24.85 2.50
C ALA A 157 -50.61 25.39 1.20
N SER A 158 -51.32 25.09 0.11
CA SER A 158 -51.38 25.79 -1.18
C SER A 158 -50.53 27.04 -1.33
N THR A 159 -49.76 27.13 -2.41
CA THR A 159 -49.91 28.20 -3.42
C THR A 159 -49.18 27.77 -4.69
N SER A 160 -49.93 27.64 -5.77
CA SER A 160 -49.46 27.53 -7.14
C SER A 160 -48.73 28.81 -7.56
N LEU A 161 -47.56 28.71 -8.19
CA LEU A 161 -47.08 29.74 -9.11
C LEU A 161 -46.19 29.10 -10.19
N ARG A 162 -46.73 29.07 -11.41
CA ARG A 162 -45.99 28.88 -12.66
C ARG A 162 -45.14 30.13 -12.89
N VAL A 163 -43.94 29.95 -13.41
CA VAL A 163 -43.11 31.04 -13.94
C VAL A 163 -42.90 30.77 -15.43
N ASN A 164 -43.28 31.75 -16.25
CA ASN A 164 -42.44 32.19 -17.36
C ASN A 164 -41.54 33.28 -16.82
#